data_AF-A0A4R2JQ95-F1
#
_entry.id   AF-A0A4R2JQ95-F1
#
_cell.length_a   1.000
_cell.length_b   1.000
_cell.length_c   1.000
_cell.angle_alpha   90.00
_cell.angle_beta   90.00
_cell.angle_gamma   90.00
#
_symmetry.space_group_name_H-M   'P 1'
#
loop_
_entity.id
_entity.type
_entity.pdbx_description
1 polymer ?
#
loop_
_entity_poly.entity_id
_entity_poly.type
_entity_poly.pdbx_seq_one_letter_code
_entity_poly.pdbx_strand_id
1 'polypeptide(L)'
;MPGSGAVTPTAIQSDLVRHVVASTGLAPDIAARLVADVVAYFGETAEQFVRRRHAELRRRHLGNASIWPVIAAELADRRVAAPQLSERQLRRIVYG
;
A
#
# COMPACT_ATOMS: atom_id res chain seq x y z
N MET A 1 21.10 13.95 -20.20
CA MET A 1 19.86 13.24 -19.82
C MET A 1 19.15 14.09 -18.77
N PRO A 2 17.95 14.65 -19.03
CA PRO A 2 17.26 15.49 -18.04
C PRO A 2 16.76 14.62 -16.88
N GLY A 3 16.75 15.22 -15.69
CA GLY A 3 16.61 14.54 -14.41
C GLY A 3 15.26 13.83 -14.21
N SER A 4 15.33 12.69 -13.53
CA SER A 4 14.19 12.05 -12.91
C SER A 4 13.67 12.99 -11.82
N GLY A 5 12.72 13.85 -12.17
CA GLY A 5 12.00 14.69 -11.21
C GLY A 5 11.19 13.76 -10.32
N ALA A 6 11.76 13.38 -9.17
CA ALA A 6 11.06 12.61 -8.17
C ALA A 6 9.86 13.44 -7.71
N VAL A 7 8.67 13.09 -8.22
CA VAL A 7 7.42 13.70 -7.80
C VAL A 7 7.29 13.41 -6.30
N THR A 8 7.27 14.47 -5.49
CA THR A 8 7.23 14.32 -4.05
C THR A 8 5.83 13.87 -3.61
N PRO A 9 5.69 13.12 -2.51
CA PRO A 9 4.39 12.65 -2.02
C PRO A 9 3.38 13.78 -1.83
N THR A 10 3.84 14.97 -1.43
CA THR A 10 3.03 16.17 -1.28
C THR A 10 2.50 16.69 -2.63
N ALA A 11 3.30 16.64 -3.69
CA ALA A 11 2.87 17.05 -5.03
C ALA A 11 1.78 16.09 -5.56
N ILE A 12 1.97 14.78 -5.41
CA ILE A 12 0.97 13.76 -5.79
C ILE A 12 -0.35 13.99 -5.04
N GLN A 13 -0.28 14.28 -3.73
CA GLN A 13 -1.48 14.58 -2.94
C GLN A 13 -2.19 15.85 -3.45
N SER A 14 -1.46 16.91 -3.79
CA SER A 14 -2.06 18.16 -4.27
C SER A 14 -2.80 18.01 -5.60
N ASP A 15 -2.26 17.21 -6.53
CA ASP A 15 -2.91 16.93 -7.80
C ASP A 15 -4.15 16.03 -7.63
N LEU A 16 -4.07 15.05 -6.72
CA LEU A 16 -5.22 14.20 -6.40
C LEU A 16 -6.36 15.01 -5.78
N VAL A 17 -6.06 15.94 -4.87
CA VAL A 17 -7.07 16.85 -4.30
C VAL A 17 -7.72 17.70 -5.40
N ARG A 18 -6.93 18.28 -6.31
CA ARG A 18 -7.46 19.06 -7.45
C ARG A 18 -8.40 18.21 -8.32
N HIS A 19 -8.02 16.96 -8.60
CA HIS A 19 -8.84 16.03 -9.36
C HIS A 19 -10.17 15.69 -8.67
N VAL A 20 -10.14 15.46 -7.35
CA VAL A 20 -11.35 15.16 -6.56
C VAL A 20 -12.30 16.35 -6.54
N VAL A 21 -11.78 17.57 -6.32
CA VAL A 21 -12.60 18.80 -6.37
C VAL A 21 -13.28 18.93 -7.74
N ALA A 22 -12.52 18.73 -8.82
CA ALA A 22 -13.06 18.86 -10.18
C ALA A 22 -14.13 17.82 -10.53
N SER A 23 -14.02 16.59 -10.02
CA SER A 23 -14.92 15.48 -10.35
C SER A 23 -16.16 15.39 -9.44
N THR A 24 -16.09 15.93 -8.23
CA THR A 24 -17.17 15.80 -7.22
C THR A 24 -17.84 17.13 -6.84
N GLY A 25 -17.20 18.27 -7.11
CA GLY A 25 -17.65 19.58 -6.65
C GLY A 25 -17.49 19.81 -5.14
N LEU A 26 -16.79 18.91 -4.43
CA LEU A 26 -16.50 19.08 -3.01
C LEU A 26 -15.66 20.34 -2.75
N ALA A 27 -15.88 20.95 -1.58
CA ALA A 27 -15.03 22.03 -1.12
C ALA A 27 -13.57 21.55 -0.96
N PRO A 28 -12.55 22.37 -1.31
CA PRO A 28 -11.16 21.94 -1.34
C PRO A 28 -10.61 21.37 -0.03
N ASP A 29 -11.06 21.92 1.10
CA ASP A 29 -10.73 21.49 2.45
C ASP A 29 -11.29 20.09 2.77
N ILE A 30 -12.54 19.84 2.38
CA ILE A 30 -13.18 18.52 2.53
C ILE A 30 -12.51 17.49 1.63
N ALA A 31 -12.21 17.85 0.37
CA ALA A 31 -11.49 16.97 -0.54
C ALA A 31 -10.09 16.63 -0.03
N ALA A 32 -9.35 17.60 0.52
CA ALA A 32 -8.04 17.38 1.10
C ALA A 32 -8.08 16.42 2.29
N ARG A 33 -9.06 16.59 3.18
CA ARG A 33 -9.25 15.70 4.33
C ARG A 33 -9.56 14.27 3.90
N LEU A 34 -10.49 14.11 2.96
CA LEU A 34 -10.88 12.79 2.45
C LEU A 34 -9.72 12.09 1.75
N VAL A 35 -8.94 12.81 0.94
CA VAL A 35 -7.73 12.26 0.32
C VAL A 35 -6.72 11.85 1.38
N ALA A 36 -6.48 12.67 2.41
CA ALA A 36 -5.57 12.33 3.50
C ALA A 36 -6.04 11.07 4.26
N ASP A 37 -7.34 10.95 4.54
CA ASP A 37 -7.92 9.79 5.22
C ASP A 37 -7.80 8.52 4.37
N VAL A 38 -8.08 8.61 3.06
CA VAL A 38 -7.93 7.49 2.11
C VAL A 38 -6.46 7.09 1.97
N VAL A 39 -5.54 8.05 1.82
CA VAL A 39 -4.10 7.79 1.73
C VAL A 39 -3.58 7.19 3.04
N ALA A 40 -4.04 7.67 4.20
CA ALA A 40 -3.69 7.10 5.49
C ALA A 40 -4.24 5.67 5.63
N TYR A 41 -5.48 5.44 5.20
CA TYR A 41 -6.12 4.13 5.20
C TYR A 41 -5.38 3.12 4.30
N PHE A 42 -4.92 3.55 3.13
CA PHE A 42 -4.12 2.72 2.22
C PHE A 42 -2.61 2.79 2.48
N GLY A 43 -2.17 3.53 3.51
CA GLY A 43 -0.77 3.84 3.79
C GLY A 43 0.06 2.67 4.29
N GLU A 44 -0.56 1.52 4.58
CA GLU A 44 0.17 0.28 4.87
C GLU A 44 0.91 -0.18 3.61
N THR A 45 2.23 -0.05 3.60
CA THR A 45 3.05 -0.55 2.49
C THR A 45 2.89 -2.06 2.35
N ALA A 46 3.15 -2.60 1.16
CA ALA A 46 3.17 -4.05 0.95
C ALA A 46 4.11 -4.75 1.94
N GLU A 47 5.23 -4.13 2.30
CA GLU A 47 6.18 -4.67 3.28
C GLU A 47 5.62 -4.69 4.71
N GLN A 48 4.97 -3.60 5.14
CA GLN A 48 4.33 -3.52 6.45
C GLN A 48 3.23 -4.57 6.59
N PHE A 49 2.40 -4.73 5.54
CA PHE A 49 1.39 -5.76 5.48
C PHE A 49 1.98 -7.17 5.58
N VAL A 50 3.00 -7.48 4.78
CA VAL A 50 3.65 -8.80 4.77
C VAL A 50 4.20 -9.14 6.17
N ARG A 51 4.86 -8.19 6.84
CA ARG A 51 5.40 -8.41 8.20
C ARG A 51 4.30 -8.65 9.22
N ARG A 52 3.27 -7.80 9.25
CA ARG A 52 2.13 -7.91 10.17
C ARG A 52 1.40 -9.23 9.97
N ARG A 53 1.06 -9.56 8.73
CA ARG A 53 0.27 -10.74 8.39
C ARG A 53 1.03 -12.05 8.63
N HIS A 54 2.32 -12.09 8.30
CA HIS A 54 3.19 -13.22 8.64
C HIS A 54 3.23 -13.47 10.16
N ALA A 55 3.37 -12.41 10.97
CA ALA A 55 3.36 -12.53 12.43
C ALA A 55 2.02 -13.08 12.95
N GLU A 56 0.90 -12.59 12.42
CA GLU A 56 -0.44 -13.08 12.77
C GLU A 56 -0.66 -14.54 12.39
N LEU A 57 -0.21 -14.98 11.20
CA LEU A 57 -0.33 -16.37 10.75
C LEU A 57 0.57 -17.31 11.55
N ARG A 58 1.79 -16.88 11.90
CA ARG A 58 2.67 -17.64 12.80
C ARG A 58 2.06 -17.83 14.19
N ARG A 59 1.39 -16.80 14.74
CA ARG A 59 0.68 -16.91 16.03
C ARG A 59 -0.47 -17.92 16.00
N ARG A 60 -1.03 -18.20 14.81
CA ARG A 60 -2.07 -19.22 14.61
C ARG A 60 -1.49 -20.61 14.34
N HIS A 61 -0.19 -20.81 14.53
CA HIS A 61 0.52 -22.08 14.31
C HIS A 61 0.41 -22.65 12.88
N LEU A 62 0.21 -21.80 11.86
CA LEU A 62 0.33 -22.26 10.48
C LEU A 62 1.78 -22.61 10.15
N GLY A 63 1.96 -23.71 9.42
CA GLY A 63 3.27 -24.14 8.92
C GLY A 63 3.88 -23.08 8.00
N ASN A 64 5.19 -22.85 8.12
CA ASN A 64 5.88 -21.75 7.44
C ASN A 64 5.71 -21.78 5.91
N ALA A 65 5.70 -22.96 5.30
CA ALA A 65 5.49 -23.13 3.87
C ALA A 65 4.07 -22.74 3.42
N SER A 66 3.06 -22.87 4.30
CA SER A 66 1.67 -22.52 4.01
C SER A 66 1.37 -21.03 4.16
N ILE A 67 2.24 -20.27 4.82
CA ILE A 67 2.03 -18.83 5.07
C ILE A 67 2.22 -18.00 3.79
N TRP A 68 3.23 -18.32 2.99
CA TRP A 68 3.59 -17.49 1.83
C TRP A 68 2.54 -17.48 0.72
N PRO A 69 1.92 -18.61 0.34
CA PRO A 69 0.82 -18.60 -0.64
C PRO A 69 -0.37 -17.76 -0.18
N VAL A 70 -0.70 -17.80 1.12
CA VAL A 70 -1.80 -17.01 1.70
C VAL A 70 -1.49 -15.52 1.61
N ILE A 71 -0.29 -15.10 2.02
CA ILE A 71 0.12 -13.69 1.95
C ILE A 71 0.17 -13.19 0.49
N ALA A 72 0.62 -14.03 -0.45
CA ALA A 72 0.66 -13.69 -1.87
C ALA A 72 -0.74 -13.48 -2.45
N ALA A 73 -1.70 -14.35 -2.11
CA ALA A 73 -3.09 -14.22 -2.52
C ALA A 73 -3.74 -12.96 -1.91
N GLU A 74 -3.57 -12.74 -0.61
CA GLU A 74 -4.10 -11.53 0.06
C GLU A 74 -3.49 -10.23 -0.50
N LEU A 75 -2.20 -10.24 -0.91
CA LEU A 75 -1.57 -9.11 -1.60
C LEU A 75 -2.15 -8.88 -3.00
N ALA A 76 -2.43 -9.94 -3.76
CA ALA A 76 -2.99 -9.81 -5.11
C ALA A 76 -4.39 -9.19 -5.11
N ASP A 77 -5.16 -9.40 -4.05
CA ASP A 77 -6.49 -8.80 -3.88
C ASP A 77 -6.45 -7.32 -3.46
N ARG A 78 -5.30 -6.82 -2.97
CA ARG A 78 -5.16 -5.41 -2.57
C ARG A 78 -5.10 -4.51 -3.80
N ARG A 79 -6.19 -3.76 -4.01
CA ARG A 79 -6.39 -2.88 -5.18
C ARG A 79 -5.53 -1.62 -5.21
N VAL A 80 -4.85 -1.26 -4.11
CA VAL A 80 -4.01 -0.06 -4.02
C VAL A 80 -2.63 -0.44 -3.48
N ALA A 81 -1.59 -0.05 -4.22
CA ALA A 81 -0.17 -0.10 -3.83
C ALA A 81 0.47 -1.50 -3.62
N ALA A 82 -0.20 -2.60 -3.99
CA ALA A 82 0.41 -3.93 -3.88
C ALA A 82 1.16 -4.32 -5.17
N PRO A 83 2.52 -4.36 -5.16
CA PRO A 83 3.26 -5.06 -6.19
C PRO A 83 2.99 -6.57 -6.09
N GLN A 84 2.97 -7.26 -7.24
CA GLN A 84 3.00 -8.72 -7.24
C GLN A 84 4.39 -9.17 -6.78
N LEU A 85 4.44 -9.79 -5.60
CA LEU A 85 5.69 -10.26 -4.99
C LEU A 85 5.76 -11.78 -5.05
N SER A 86 6.88 -12.29 -5.55
CA SER A 86 7.22 -13.71 -5.45
C SER A 86 7.49 -14.11 -4.00
N GLU A 87 7.34 -15.40 -3.68
CA GLU A 87 7.68 -15.93 -2.35
C GLU A 87 9.10 -15.56 -1.91
N ARG A 88 10.07 -15.56 -2.83
CA ARG A 88 11.45 -15.14 -2.55
C ARG A 88 11.53 -13.69 -2.07
N GLN A 89 10.76 -12.78 -2.67
CA GLN A 89 10.68 -11.38 -2.25
C GLN A 89 9.97 -11.24 -0.90
N LEU A 90 8.90 -12.00 -0.66
CA LEU A 90 8.19 -12.02 0.63
C LEU A 90 9.12 -12.46 1.77
N ARG A 91 9.89 -13.52 1.55
CA ARG A 91 10.87 -14.02 2.55
C ARG A 91 11.95 -12.98 2.83
N ARG A 92 12.40 -12.24 1.81
CA ARG A 92 13.38 -11.14 2.00
C ARG A 92 12.81 -9.97 2.81
N ILE A 93 11.53 -9.66 2.68
CA ILE A 93 10.90 -8.59 3.47
C ILE A 93 10.85 -8.92 4.98
N VAL A 94 10.72 -10.22 5.29
CA VAL A 94 10.55 -10.72 6.67
C VAL A 94 11.89 -11.09 7.33
N TYR A 95 12.81 -11.68 6.58
CA TYR A 95 14.06 -12.23 7.11
C TYR A 95 15.33 -11.55 6.59
N GLY A 96 15.22 -10.71 5.55
CA GLY A 96 16.34 -10.03 4.92
C GLY A 96 16.58 -8.62 5.47
#